data_AF-A0A370H0S3-F1
#
_entry.id   AF-A0A370H0S3-F1
#
_cell.length_a   1.000
_cell.length_b   1.000
_cell.length_c   1.000
_cell.angle_alpha   90.00
_cell.angle_beta   90.00
_cell.angle_gamma   90.00
#
_symmetry.space_group_name_H-M   'P 1'
#
loop_
_entity.id
_entity.type
_entity.pdbx_description
1 polymer ?
#
loop_
_entity_poly.entity_id
_entity_poly.type
_entity_poly.pdbx_seq_one_letter_code
_entity_poly.pdbx_strand_id
1 'polypeptide(L)'
;MAALLAGLTDEDLLAVVVTATTGRPGLEQLHLVAAELLAQRGHAAAQPDVTSTTGSAPDRPVSGTFGQVEPVSGVPLPPTGISETAGYSASGVPTFESVRDKVEHRFGTAQGMGELDSQTPAGRSVEEQWEAREKTARERLDRIRKSVRRNDSG
;
A
#
# COMPACT_ATOMS: atom_id res chain seq x y z
N MET A 1 -39.23 15.29 0.82
CA MET A 1 -38.04 15.20 -0.07
C MET A 1 -36.75 15.52 0.68
N ALA A 2 -36.55 16.74 1.20
CA ALA A 2 -35.31 17.08 1.93
C ALA A 2 -35.00 16.17 3.14
N ALA A 3 -36.02 15.79 3.93
CA ALA A 3 -35.85 14.87 5.06
C ALA A 3 -35.47 13.43 4.65
N LEU A 4 -35.78 13.01 3.42
CA LEU A 4 -35.38 11.69 2.90
C LEU A 4 -33.92 11.69 2.47
N LEU A 5 -33.45 12.79 1.84
CA LEU A 5 -32.04 12.96 1.45
C LEU A 5 -31.11 13.06 2.67
N ALA A 6 -31.58 13.63 3.78
CA ALA A 6 -30.82 13.73 5.03
C ALA A 6 -30.54 12.37 5.70
N GLY A 7 -31.25 11.31 5.32
CA GLY A 7 -31.04 9.95 5.81
C GLY A 7 -30.11 9.10 4.94
N LEU A 8 -29.69 9.59 3.76
CA LEU A 8 -28.77 8.89 2.88
C LEU A 8 -27.33 9.03 3.37
N THR A 9 -26.50 8.02 3.08
CA THR A 9 -25.05 8.17 3.23
C THR A 9 -24.53 9.17 2.20
N ASP A 10 -23.39 9.81 2.49
CA ASP A 10 -22.80 10.77 1.53
C ASP A 10 -22.50 10.11 0.17
N GLU A 11 -22.22 8.81 0.13
CA GLU A 11 -21.98 8.08 -1.11
C GLU A 11 -23.25 7.95 -1.94
N ASP A 12 -24.34 7.50 -1.29
CA ASP A 12 -25.64 7.40 -1.93
C ASP A 12 -26.15 8.76 -2.39
N LEU A 13 -25.91 9.81 -1.58
CA LEU A 13 -26.28 11.17 -1.93
C LEU A 13 -25.50 11.66 -3.15
N LEU A 14 -24.19 11.42 -3.22
CA LEU A 14 -23.36 11.77 -4.37
C LEU A 14 -23.79 11.00 -5.64
N ALA A 15 -24.10 9.70 -5.53
CA ALA A 15 -24.60 8.90 -6.65
C ALA A 15 -25.94 9.43 -7.20
N VAL A 16 -26.85 9.84 -6.31
CA VAL A 16 -28.11 10.48 -6.68
C VAL A 16 -27.86 11.82 -7.37
N VAL A 17 -26.93 12.64 -6.86
CA VAL A 17 -26.59 13.95 -7.45
C VAL A 17 -25.98 13.80 -8.84
N VAL A 18 -25.04 12.86 -9.05
CA VAL A 18 -24.46 12.55 -10.36
C VAL A 18 -25.57 12.16 -11.34
N THR A 19 -26.44 11.24 -10.95
CA THR A 19 -27.56 10.77 -11.79
C THR A 19 -28.55 11.89 -12.13
N ALA A 20 -28.87 12.75 -11.15
CA ALA A 20 -29.83 13.84 -11.33
C ALA A 20 -29.29 15.00 -12.18
N THR A 21 -27.96 15.12 -12.32
CA THR A 21 -27.29 16.19 -13.07
C THR A 21 -26.86 15.78 -14.47
N THR A 22 -26.85 14.48 -14.79
CA THR A 22 -26.52 13.97 -16.13
C THR A 22 -27.34 14.66 -17.23
N GLY A 23 -26.65 15.18 -18.25
CA GLY A 23 -27.27 15.82 -19.42
C GLY A 23 -27.87 17.21 -19.17
N ARG A 24 -27.63 17.82 -18.00
CA ARG A 24 -28.10 19.18 -17.67
C ARG A 24 -26.95 20.17 -17.73
N PRO A 25 -26.84 21.00 -18.79
CA PRO A 25 -25.67 21.86 -19.00
C PRO A 25 -25.49 22.92 -17.89
N GLY A 26 -26.59 23.42 -17.30
CA GLY A 26 -26.52 24.37 -16.19
C GLY A 26 -26.03 23.78 -14.86
N LEU A 27 -25.86 22.45 -14.76
CA LEU A 27 -25.43 21.74 -13.55
C LEU A 27 -24.15 20.91 -13.77
N GLU A 28 -23.45 21.14 -14.88
CA GLU A 28 -22.25 20.37 -15.25
C GLU A 28 -21.16 20.42 -14.15
N GLN A 29 -20.90 21.60 -13.59
CA GLN A 29 -19.92 21.74 -12.51
C GLN A 29 -20.28 20.90 -11.28
N LEU A 30 -21.57 20.85 -10.93
CA LEU A 30 -22.05 20.03 -9.82
C LEU A 30 -21.89 18.53 -10.12
N HIS A 31 -22.16 18.12 -11.37
CA HIS A 31 -21.97 16.75 -11.84
C HIS A 31 -20.52 16.31 -11.73
N LEU A 32 -19.58 17.13 -12.24
CA LEU A 32 -18.15 16.85 -12.22
C LEU A 32 -17.63 16.73 -10.78
N VAL A 33 -17.97 17.69 -9.91
CA VAL A 33 -17.54 17.67 -8.50
C VAL A 33 -18.12 16.46 -7.77
N ALA A 34 -19.39 16.12 -7.99
CA ALA A 34 -19.99 14.96 -7.36
C ALA A 34 -19.37 13.63 -7.84
N ALA A 35 -19.06 13.52 -9.14
CA ALA A 35 -18.40 12.35 -9.71
C ALA A 35 -16.96 12.20 -9.21
N GLU A 36 -16.23 13.31 -9.08
CA GLU A 36 -14.88 13.33 -8.49
C GLU A 36 -14.92 12.87 -7.03
N LEU A 37 -15.78 13.46 -6.19
CA LEU A 37 -15.90 13.05 -4.78
C LEU A 37 -16.24 11.56 -4.62
N LEU A 38 -17.06 11.00 -5.51
CA LEU A 38 -17.38 9.58 -5.52
C LEU A 38 -16.15 8.72 -5.87
N ALA A 39 -15.33 9.14 -6.84
CA ALA A 39 -14.11 8.46 -7.25
C ALA A 39 -12.99 8.52 -6.19
N GLN A 40 -12.77 9.68 -5.56
CA GLN A 40 -11.81 9.85 -4.47
C GLN A 40 -12.12 8.93 -3.28
N ARG A 41 -13.40 8.67 -3.00
CA ARG A 41 -13.79 7.77 -1.92
C ARG A 41 -13.51 6.30 -2.23
N GLY A 42 -13.60 5.91 -3.51
CA GLY A 42 -13.12 4.61 -3.99
C GLY A 42 -11.59 4.43 -3.89
N HIS A 43 -10.84 5.54 -3.79
CA HIS A 43 -9.39 5.55 -3.55
C HIS A 43 -9.01 5.58 -2.06
N ALA A 44 -9.98 5.53 -1.14
CA ALA A 44 -9.75 5.48 0.31
C ALA A 44 -9.31 4.10 0.85
N ALA A 45 -8.98 3.14 -0.02
CA ALA A 45 -7.99 2.13 0.31
C ALA A 45 -6.63 2.73 -0.02
N ALA A 46 -6.06 3.46 0.94
CA ALA A 46 -4.72 4.01 0.86
C ALA A 46 -3.73 2.92 0.42
N GLN A 47 -3.39 2.91 -0.87
CA GLN A 47 -2.06 2.50 -1.26
C GLN A 47 -1.14 3.56 -0.63
N PRO A 48 -0.20 3.18 0.25
CA PRO A 48 0.73 4.15 0.79
C PRO A 48 1.43 4.81 -0.39
N ASP A 49 1.23 6.11 -0.45
CA ASP A 49 1.92 7.08 -1.26
C ASP A 49 3.43 6.72 -1.29
N VAL A 50 3.87 6.08 -2.37
CA VAL A 50 5.29 6.06 -2.74
C VAL A 50 5.60 7.43 -3.33
N THR A 51 5.58 8.43 -2.46
CA THR A 51 6.22 9.72 -2.76
C THR A 51 7.69 9.39 -2.96
N SER A 52 8.09 9.34 -4.22
CA SER A 52 9.49 9.33 -4.62
C SER A 52 10.11 10.63 -4.09
N THR A 53 10.56 10.60 -2.85
CA THR A 53 11.51 11.57 -2.34
C THR A 53 12.84 11.21 -2.99
N THR A 54 12.98 11.59 -4.25
CA THR A 54 14.28 12.00 -4.77
C THR A 54 14.61 13.28 -4.01
N GLY A 55 15.18 13.09 -2.81
CA GLY A 55 15.81 14.17 -2.08
C GLY A 55 16.87 14.77 -2.99
N SER A 56 16.59 15.99 -3.45
CA SER A 56 17.57 16.87 -4.04
C SER A 56 18.75 16.95 -3.07
N ALA A 57 19.84 16.25 -3.40
CA ALA A 57 21.09 16.37 -2.66
C ALA A 57 21.58 17.82 -2.76
N PRO A 58 22.08 18.43 -1.68
CA PRO A 58 22.80 19.68 -1.81
C PRO A 58 24.09 19.42 -2.59
N ASP A 59 24.38 20.29 -3.55
CA ASP A 59 25.63 20.34 -4.31
C ASP A 59 26.84 20.16 -3.38
N ARG A 60 27.43 18.97 -3.39
CA ARG A 60 28.76 18.73 -2.86
C ARG A 60 29.71 18.62 -4.05
N PRO A 61 30.69 19.53 -4.21
CA PRO A 61 31.70 19.36 -5.24
C PRO A 61 32.49 18.09 -4.92
N VAL A 62 32.36 17.10 -5.80
CA VAL A 62 33.23 15.92 -5.82
C VAL A 62 34.63 16.39 -6.20
N SER A 63 35.56 16.30 -5.27
CA SER A 63 36.97 16.53 -5.55
C SER A 63 37.79 15.37 -4.98
N GLY A 64 38.20 14.49 -5.90
CA GLY A 64 39.55 13.94 -5.97
C GLY A 64 40.03 12.96 -4.89
N THR A 65 40.36 11.75 -5.37
CA THR A 65 41.45 10.89 -4.87
C THR A 65 41.05 9.80 -3.87
N PHE A 66 40.61 8.65 -4.38
CA PHE A 66 40.96 7.36 -3.80
C PHE A 66 41.73 6.56 -4.84
N GLY A 67 42.99 6.96 -5.01
CA GLY A 67 43.99 6.21 -5.76
C GLY A 67 44.63 5.15 -4.88
N GLN A 68 44.78 3.97 -5.48
CA GLN A 68 45.74 2.90 -5.21
C GLN A 68 45.58 2.07 -3.93
N VAL A 69 45.05 0.87 -4.13
CA VAL A 69 45.55 -0.33 -3.45
C VAL A 69 46.52 -1.04 -4.40
N GLU A 70 47.78 -1.12 -3.99
CA GLU A 70 48.83 -1.92 -4.63
C GLU A 70 48.41 -3.40 -4.75
N PRO A 71 48.76 -4.11 -5.83
CA PRO A 71 48.33 -5.48 -6.05
C PRO A 71 49.15 -6.46 -5.19
N VAL A 72 48.53 -7.04 -4.17
CA VAL A 72 49.06 -8.25 -3.53
C VAL A 72 48.84 -9.43 -4.49
N SER A 73 49.91 -9.88 -5.14
CA SER A 73 49.98 -11.16 -5.85
C SER A 73 49.54 -12.30 -4.94
N GLY A 74 48.49 -13.05 -5.32
CA GLY A 74 48.26 -14.38 -4.72
C GLY A 74 46.84 -14.93 -4.59
N VAL A 75 45.78 -14.31 -5.14
CA VAL A 75 44.41 -14.87 -5.06
C VAL A 75 43.94 -15.29 -6.47
N PRO A 76 43.43 -16.53 -6.67
CA PRO A 76 42.89 -16.93 -7.96
C PRO A 76 41.71 -16.03 -8.31
N LEU A 77 41.81 -15.36 -9.45
CA LEU A 77 40.72 -14.58 -10.03
C LEU A 77 39.52 -15.52 -10.24
N PRO A 78 38.31 -15.19 -9.73
CA PRO A 78 37.11 -15.86 -10.21
C PRO A 78 37.01 -15.63 -11.73
N PRO A 79 36.52 -16.61 -12.51
CA PRO A 79 36.52 -16.52 -13.96
C PRO A 79 35.80 -15.26 -14.41
N THR A 80 36.55 -14.44 -15.15
CA THR A 80 36.09 -13.32 -15.98
C THR A 80 34.80 -13.69 -16.70
N GLY A 81 33.67 -13.13 -16.24
CA GLY A 81 32.38 -13.50 -16.78
C GLY A 81 31.18 -12.70 -16.27
N ILE A 82 31.33 -11.41 -15.93
CA ILE A 82 30.17 -10.49 -15.81
C ILE A 82 30.55 -9.09 -16.28
N SER A 83 30.88 -8.94 -17.56
CA SER A 83 30.90 -7.62 -18.18
C SER A 83 29.70 -7.46 -19.10
N GLU A 84 28.50 -7.47 -18.51
CA GLU A 84 27.32 -6.74 -18.99
C GLU A 84 26.56 -6.28 -17.73
N THR A 85 26.78 -5.01 -17.37
CA THR A 85 26.03 -4.17 -16.41
C THR A 85 25.16 -4.89 -15.36
N ALA A 86 25.74 -5.34 -14.25
CA ALA A 86 25.05 -5.58 -12.96
C ALA A 86 23.62 -6.18 -13.03
N GLY A 87 23.42 -7.24 -13.83
CA GLY A 87 22.12 -7.91 -13.97
C GLY A 87 21.23 -7.42 -15.13
N TYR A 88 21.78 -6.66 -16.06
CA TYR A 88 21.14 -6.26 -17.31
C TYR A 88 21.99 -6.75 -18.51
N SER A 89 21.34 -7.07 -19.63
CA SER A 89 22.01 -7.37 -20.90
C SER A 89 22.64 -6.11 -21.51
N ALA A 90 23.48 -6.26 -22.53
CA ALA A 90 23.99 -5.15 -23.33
C ALA A 90 22.88 -4.30 -23.99
N SER A 91 21.69 -4.87 -24.21
CA SER A 91 20.50 -4.15 -24.68
C SER A 91 19.73 -3.40 -23.57
N GLY A 92 20.20 -3.49 -22.33
CA GLY A 92 19.59 -2.82 -21.17
C GLY A 92 18.38 -3.55 -20.58
N VAL A 93 18.16 -4.82 -20.91
CA VAL A 93 17.05 -5.62 -20.36
C VAL A 93 17.54 -6.43 -19.16
N PRO A 94 16.83 -6.48 -18.02
CA PRO A 94 17.20 -7.33 -16.90
C PRO A 94 17.38 -8.79 -17.34
N THR A 95 18.47 -9.42 -16.92
CA THR A 95 18.68 -10.85 -17.16
C THR A 95 17.73 -11.69 -16.31
N PHE A 96 17.45 -12.92 -16.73
CA PHE A 96 16.60 -13.83 -15.96
C PHE A 96 17.16 -14.08 -14.55
N GLU A 97 18.47 -14.29 -14.43
CA GLU A 97 19.14 -14.50 -13.15
C GLU A 97 18.96 -13.29 -12.23
N SER A 98 19.07 -12.06 -12.73
CA SER A 98 18.92 -10.86 -11.88
C SER A 98 17.49 -10.68 -11.35
N VAL A 99 16.49 -11.01 -12.17
CA VAL A 99 15.09 -11.01 -11.73
C VAL A 99 14.86 -12.12 -10.70
N ARG A 100 15.38 -13.33 -10.94
CA ARG A 100 15.25 -14.45 -10.01
C ARG A 100 15.85 -14.10 -8.65
N ASP A 101 17.11 -13.66 -8.64
CA ASP A 101 17.83 -13.31 -7.42
C ASP A 101 17.11 -12.17 -6.67
N LYS A 102 16.55 -11.20 -7.38
CA LYS A 102 15.78 -10.10 -6.77
C LYS A 102 14.45 -10.57 -6.19
N VAL A 103 13.76 -11.51 -6.83
CA VAL A 103 12.53 -12.10 -6.32
C VAL A 103 12.83 -12.94 -5.08
N GLU A 104 13.86 -13.78 -5.12
CA GLU A 104 14.28 -14.60 -3.97
C GLU A 104 14.67 -13.72 -2.77
N HIS A 105 15.44 -12.65 -3.00
CA HIS A 105 15.80 -11.71 -1.96
C HIS A 105 14.57 -11.04 -1.33
N ARG A 106 13.65 -10.51 -2.16
CA ARG A 106 12.42 -9.87 -1.68
C ARG A 106 11.52 -10.84 -0.93
N PHE A 107 11.40 -12.07 -1.42
CA PHE A 107 10.61 -13.10 -0.78
C PHE A 107 11.18 -13.46 0.61
N GLY A 108 12.51 -13.67 0.70
CA GLY A 108 13.17 -13.93 1.97
C GLY A 108 13.04 -12.77 2.97
N THR A 109 13.19 -11.53 2.52
CA THR A 109 12.99 -10.35 3.38
C THR A 109 11.53 -10.21 3.84
N ALA A 110 10.57 -10.38 2.94
CA ALA A 110 9.15 -10.27 3.27
C ALA A 110 8.72 -11.32 4.30
N GLN A 111 9.25 -12.55 4.20
CA GLN A 111 8.97 -13.60 5.16
C GLN A 111 9.44 -13.25 6.58
N GLY A 112 10.60 -12.58 6.74
CA GLY A 112 11.12 -12.17 8.04
C GLY A 112 10.57 -10.84 8.59
N MET A 113 10.07 -9.95 7.72
CA MET A 113 9.62 -8.61 8.13
C MET A 113 8.36 -8.65 8.98
N GLY A 114 7.40 -9.53 8.70
CA GLY A 114 6.15 -9.61 9.47
C GLY A 114 6.37 -9.98 10.95
N GLU A 115 7.30 -10.88 11.23
CA GLU A 115 7.69 -11.23 12.60
C GLU A 115 8.39 -10.08 13.32
N LEU A 116 9.17 -9.27 12.60
CA LEU A 116 9.83 -8.10 13.18
C LEU A 116 8.83 -6.97 13.43
N ASP A 117 7.94 -6.72 12.47
CA ASP A 117 6.91 -5.68 12.55
C ASP A 117 5.93 -5.94 13.70
N SER A 118 5.54 -7.21 13.91
CA SER A 118 4.69 -7.60 15.04
C SER A 118 5.35 -7.40 16.41
N GLN A 119 6.68 -7.49 16.51
CA GLN A 119 7.42 -7.24 17.74
C GLN A 119 7.60 -5.74 18.05
N THR A 120 7.35 -4.86 17.06
CA THR A 120 7.39 -3.42 17.30
C THR A 120 6.26 -2.97 18.25
N PRO A 121 6.43 -1.86 18.99
CA PRO A 121 5.36 -1.29 19.80
C PRO A 121 4.10 -0.96 18.99
N ALA A 122 4.27 -0.51 17.74
CA ALA A 122 3.16 -0.22 16.83
C ALA A 122 2.43 -1.51 16.41
N GLY A 123 3.18 -2.57 16.05
CA GLY A 123 2.62 -3.87 15.69
C GLY A 123 1.79 -4.48 16.82
N ARG A 124 2.31 -4.46 18.05
CA ARG A 124 1.56 -4.93 19.24
C ARG A 124 0.24 -4.18 19.45
N SER A 125 0.23 -2.87 19.24
CA SER A 125 -0.99 -2.07 19.39
C SER A 125 -2.07 -2.39 18.35
N VAL A 126 -1.67 -2.82 17.15
CA VAL A 126 -2.59 -3.21 16.08
C VAL A 126 -3.22 -4.57 16.40
N GLU A 127 -2.42 -5.51 16.90
CA GLU A 127 -2.91 -6.82 17.33
C GLU A 127 -3.93 -6.69 18.48
N GLU A 128 -3.61 -5.90 19.50
CA GLU A 128 -4.52 -5.62 20.62
C GLU A 128 -5.86 -5.02 20.17
N GLN A 129 -5.82 -4.11 19.18
CA GLN A 129 -7.05 -3.55 18.60
C GLN A 129 -7.86 -4.60 17.84
N TRP A 130 -7.19 -5.53 17.17
CA TRP A 130 -7.83 -6.63 16.46
C TRP A 130 -8.53 -7.57 17.43
N GLU A 131 -7.84 -8.01 18.48
CA GLU A 131 -8.39 -8.85 19.54
C GLU A 131 -9.59 -8.18 20.24
N ALA A 132 -9.49 -6.87 20.54
CA ALA A 132 -10.58 -6.12 21.16
C ALA A 132 -11.82 -6.07 20.26
N ARG A 133 -11.64 -5.88 18.95
CA ARG A 133 -12.74 -5.92 17.97
C ARG A 133 -13.35 -7.31 17.88
N GLU A 134 -12.53 -8.36 17.86
CA GLU A 134 -13.00 -9.74 17.76
C GLU A 134 -13.80 -10.15 19.01
N LYS A 135 -13.32 -9.82 20.20
CA LYS A 135 -14.03 -10.05 21.46
C LYS A 135 -15.39 -9.34 21.46
N THR A 136 -15.41 -8.08 21.06
CA THR A 136 -16.66 -7.29 20.98
C THR A 136 -17.64 -7.90 19.98
N ALA A 137 -17.15 -8.34 18.82
CA ALA A 137 -17.98 -9.02 17.82
C ALA A 137 -18.57 -10.32 18.38
N ARG A 138 -17.76 -11.12 19.07
CA ARG A 138 -18.20 -12.39 19.67
C ARG A 138 -19.25 -12.18 20.77
N GLU A 139 -19.04 -11.21 21.66
CA GLU A 139 -20.02 -10.85 22.69
C GLU A 139 -21.35 -10.38 22.08
N ARG A 140 -21.28 -9.60 21.00
CA ARG A 140 -22.46 -9.14 20.27
C ARG A 140 -23.22 -10.31 19.63
N LEU A 141 -22.52 -11.25 19.02
CA LEU A 141 -23.13 -12.47 18.45
C LEU A 141 -23.80 -13.33 19.54
N ASP A 142 -23.17 -13.49 20.70
CA ASP A 142 -23.74 -14.23 21.82
C ASP A 142 -25.00 -13.55 22.37
N ARG A 143 -25.02 -12.22 22.42
CA ARG A 143 -26.22 -11.45 22.79
C ARG A 143 -27.36 -11.69 21.81
N ILE A 144 -27.08 -11.66 20.50
CA ILE A 144 -28.07 -11.95 19.45
C ILE A 144 -28.61 -13.37 19.63
N ARG A 145 -27.73 -14.38 19.75
CA ARG A 145 -28.12 -15.78 19.93
C ARG A 145 -29.04 -15.98 21.14
N LYS A 146 -28.74 -15.31 22.26
CA LYS A 146 -29.59 -15.34 23.47
C LYS A 146 -30.94 -14.65 23.24
N SER A 147 -30.97 -13.53 22.53
CA SER A 147 -32.22 -12.80 22.23
C SER A 147 -33.16 -13.61 21.34
N VAL A 148 -32.64 -14.28 20.31
CA VAL A 148 -33.42 -15.15 19.42
C VAL A 148 -34.02 -16.33 20.20
N ARG A 149 -33.20 -17.06 20.97
CA ARG A 149 -33.68 -18.19 21.78
C ARG A 149 -34.78 -17.77 22.77
N ARG A 150 -34.67 -16.58 23.38
CA ARG A 150 -35.69 -16.06 24.31
C ARG A 150 -37.00 -15.74 23.58
N ASN A 151 -36.93 -15.20 22.37
CA ASN A 151 -38.11 -14.86 21.57
C ASN A 151 -38.87 -16.11 21.09
N ASP A 152 -38.17 -17.22 20.82
CA ASP A 152 -38.78 -18.49 20.41
C ASP A 152 -39.44 -19.26 21.57
N SER A 153 -39.22 -18.84 22.82
CA SER A 153 -39.68 -19.55 24.04
C SER A 153 -40.89 -18.89 24.72
N GLY A 154 -41.56 -17.93 24.08
CA GLY A 154 -42.74 -17.21 24.59
C GLY A 154 -43.90 -17.28 23.61
#